data_AF-A0A257GUC9-F1
#
_entry.id   AF-A0A257GUC9-F1
#
_cell.length_a   1.000
_cell.length_b   1.000
_cell.length_c   1.000
_cell.angle_alpha   90.00
_cell.angle_beta   90.00
_cell.angle_gamma   90.00
#
_symmetry.space_group_name_H-M   'P 1'
#
loop_
_entity.id
_entity.type
_entity.pdbx_description
1 polymer ?
#
loop_
_entity_poly.entity_id
_entity_poly.type
_entity_poly.pdbx_seq_one_letter_code
_entity_poly.pdbx_strand_id
1 'polypeptide(L)'
;MGALNVKKETVKRAREIQEKIHAALERGVKDLFIAEKLSVKVEVVREARKSLGMSREDVTKKLYEVWKKMLTEGYSIEHIAELYGVKPTSVRYMLWDKERFSMVAAKKQSALLRRSE
;
A
#
# COMPACT_ATOMS: atom_id res chain seq x y z
N MET A 1 38.21 -11.42 12.14
CA MET A 1 37.42 -11.19 10.91
C MET A 1 35.89 -11.16 11.11
N GLY A 2 35.31 -11.61 12.24
CA GLY A 2 33.84 -11.69 12.41
C GLY A 2 33.08 -10.36 12.58
N ALA A 3 33.64 -9.38 13.30
CA ALA A 3 32.91 -8.14 13.62
C ALA A 3 32.64 -7.24 12.39
N LEU A 4 33.53 -7.27 11.38
CA LEU A 4 33.36 -6.49 10.15
C LEU A 4 32.24 -7.07 9.28
N ASN A 5 32.07 -8.39 9.28
CA ASN A 5 31.07 -9.09 8.48
C ASN A 5 29.65 -8.90 9.05
N VAL A 6 29.52 -8.97 10.39
CA VAL A 6 28.25 -8.71 11.09
C VAL A 6 27.77 -7.28 10.86
N LYS A 7 28.67 -6.28 10.89
CA LYS A 7 28.31 -4.88 10.61
C LYS A 7 27.77 -4.69 9.18
N LYS A 8 28.38 -5.33 8.18
CA LYS A 8 27.92 -5.25 6.78
C LYS A 8 26.53 -5.86 6.60
N GLU A 9 26.27 -7.01 7.22
CA GLU A 9 24.98 -7.70 7.11
C GLU A 9 23.85 -6.89 7.78
N THR A 10 24.13 -6.28 8.93
CA THR A 10 23.17 -5.40 9.61
C THR A 10 22.79 -4.18 8.77
N VAL A 11 23.78 -3.54 8.13
CA VAL A 11 23.54 -2.37 7.25
C VAL A 11 22.71 -2.77 6.03
N LYS A 12 23.04 -3.91 5.41
CA LYS A 12 22.28 -4.43 4.26
C LYS A 12 20.82 -4.70 4.64
N ARG A 13 20.58 -5.38 5.75
CA ARG A 13 19.22 -5.65 6.26
C ARG A 13 18.44 -4.37 6.56
N ALA A 14 19.09 -3.37 7.15
CA ALA A 14 18.45 -2.09 7.44
C ALA A 14 18.00 -1.38 6.16
N ARG A 15 18.84 -1.38 5.12
CA ARG A 15 18.50 -0.83 3.80
C ARG A 15 17.32 -1.56 3.16
N GLU A 16 17.33 -2.89 3.16
CA GLU A 16 16.23 -3.69 2.61
C GLU A 16 14.89 -3.43 3.32
N ILE A 17 14.93 -3.27 4.65
CA ILE A 17 13.74 -2.91 5.44
C ILE A 17 13.24 -1.52 5.03
N GLN A 18 14.14 -0.54 4.90
CA GLN A 18 13.78 0.81 4.50
C GLN A 18 13.15 0.86 3.10
N GLU A 19 13.73 0.14 2.13
CA GLU A 19 13.19 0.02 0.77
C GLU A 19 11.78 -0.60 0.78
N LYS A 20 11.56 -1.65 1.60
CA LYS A 20 10.23 -2.26 1.76
C LYS A 20 9.21 -1.30 2.40
N ILE A 21 9.63 -0.51 3.40
CA ILE A 21 8.78 0.51 4.02
C ILE A 21 8.37 1.55 2.98
N HIS A 22 9.32 2.09 2.22
CA HIS A 22 9.04 3.11 1.18
C HIS A 22 8.06 2.57 0.15
N ALA A 23 8.32 1.39 -0.42
CA ALA A 23 7.44 0.77 -1.41
C ALA A 23 6.03 0.46 -0.88
N ALA A 24 5.90 0.17 0.42
CA ALA A 24 4.59 -0.05 1.04
C ALA A 24 3.83 1.26 1.25
N LEU A 25 4.51 2.33 1.68
CA LEU A 25 3.92 3.67 1.83
C LEU A 25 3.46 4.24 0.49
N GLU A 26 4.23 4.04 -0.58
CA GLU A 26 3.84 4.45 -1.93
C GLU A 26 2.56 3.76 -2.43
N ARG A 27 2.32 2.53 -1.96
CA ARG A 27 1.10 1.76 -2.22
C ARG A 27 -0.05 2.09 -1.26
N GLY A 28 0.12 3.06 -0.37
CA GLY A 28 -0.89 3.49 0.59
C GLY A 28 -1.06 2.57 1.81
N VAL A 29 -0.12 1.67 2.07
CA VAL A 29 -0.19 0.76 3.22
C VAL A 29 0.06 1.56 4.52
N LYS A 30 -0.80 1.36 5.53
CA LYS A 30 -0.74 2.12 6.79
C LYS A 30 0.44 1.71 7.67
N ASP A 31 1.00 2.68 8.42
CA ASP A 31 2.16 2.51 9.30
C ASP A 31 2.10 1.24 10.17
N LEU A 32 0.95 0.99 10.82
CA LEU A 32 0.75 -0.17 11.71
C LEU A 32 0.90 -1.50 10.98
N PHE A 33 0.32 -1.62 9.78
CA PHE A 33 0.35 -2.87 9.03
C PHE A 33 1.74 -3.14 8.46
N ILE A 34 2.46 -2.10 8.02
CA ILE A 34 3.86 -2.22 7.60
C ILE A 34 4.71 -2.69 8.79
N ALA A 35 4.54 -2.08 9.96
CA ALA A 35 5.29 -2.41 11.17
C ALA A 35 5.09 -3.87 11.58
N GLU A 36 3.84 -4.34 11.59
CA GLU A 36 3.49 -5.73 11.84
C GLU A 36 4.14 -6.68 10.81
N LYS A 37 3.94 -6.42 9.51
CA LYS A 37 4.44 -7.31 8.44
C LYS A 37 5.96 -7.38 8.36
N LEU A 38 6.66 -6.30 8.68
CA LEU A 38 8.12 -6.26 8.67
C LEU A 38 8.74 -6.58 10.04
N SER A 39 7.91 -6.82 11.07
CA SER A 39 8.36 -7.05 12.45
C SER A 39 9.30 -5.93 12.95
N VAL A 40 8.93 -4.68 12.67
CA VAL A 40 9.65 -3.47 13.10
C VAL A 40 8.77 -2.62 14.01
N LYS A 41 9.38 -1.70 14.74
CA LYS A 41 8.64 -0.72 15.55
C LYS A 41 7.88 0.25 14.64
N VAL A 42 6.68 0.64 15.07
CA VAL A 42 5.82 1.60 14.34
C VAL A 42 6.52 2.94 14.15
N GLU A 43 7.38 3.33 15.10
CA GLU A 43 8.17 4.56 15.08
C GLU A 43 9.11 4.59 13.86
N VAL A 44 9.73 3.47 13.50
CA VAL A 44 10.61 3.36 12.32
C VAL A 44 9.85 3.66 11.04
N VAL A 45 8.64 3.12 10.91
CA VAL A 45 7.78 3.37 9.75
C VAL A 45 7.29 4.81 9.73
N ARG A 46 6.92 5.35 10.89
CA ARG A 46 6.48 6.74 11.04
C ARG A 46 7.58 7.73 10.63
N GLU A 47 8.82 7.47 11.05
CA GLU A 47 9.98 8.28 10.69
C GLU A 47 10.25 8.21 9.19
N ALA A 48 10.25 7.02 8.60
CA ALA A 48 10.41 6.84 7.15
C ALA A 48 9.32 7.58 6.35
N ARG A 49 8.06 7.52 6.80
CA ARG A 49 6.96 8.27 6.20
C ARG A 49 7.18 9.78 6.29
N LYS A 50 7.60 10.28 7.46
CA LYS A 50 7.90 11.70 7.67
C LYS A 50 9.10 12.16 6.82
N SER A 51 10.14 11.35 6.66
CA SER A 51 11.29 11.70 5.80
C SER A 51 10.93 11.78 4.33
N LEU A 52 9.86 11.10 3.91
CA LEU A 52 9.29 11.22 2.57
C LEU A 52 8.32 12.41 2.43
N GLY A 53 8.16 13.24 3.47
CA GLY A 53 7.24 14.37 3.47
C GLY A 53 5.76 13.97 3.45
N MET A 54 5.42 12.73 3.81
CA MET A 54 4.05 12.22 3.73
C MET A 54 3.31 12.34 5.07
N SER A 55 2.11 12.92 5.03
CA SER A 55 1.14 12.84 6.13
C SER A 55 0.43 11.49 6.16
N ARG A 56 -0.39 11.22 7.20
CA ARG A 56 -1.23 10.01 7.23
C ARG A 56 -2.35 10.09 6.20
N GLU A 57 -2.82 11.30 5.97
CA GLU A 57 -3.83 11.66 4.98
C GLU A 57 -3.29 11.37 3.57
N ASP A 58 -2.02 11.66 3.29
CA ASP A 58 -1.42 11.37 1.98
C ASP A 58 -1.31 9.86 1.71
N VAL A 59 -0.92 9.07 2.71
CA VAL A 59 -0.93 7.60 2.61
C VAL A 59 -2.35 7.11 2.32
N THR A 60 -3.34 7.70 2.97
CA THR A 60 -4.75 7.34 2.78
C THR A 60 -5.25 7.72 1.37
N LYS A 61 -4.86 8.88 0.84
CA LYS A 61 -5.16 9.26 -0.54
C LYS A 61 -4.52 8.30 -1.55
N LYS A 62 -3.22 7.99 -1.35
CA LYS A 62 -2.51 6.99 -2.18
C LYS A 62 -3.21 5.63 -2.16
N LEU A 63 -3.68 5.20 -0.99
CA LEU A 63 -4.44 3.95 -0.84
C LEU A 63 -5.67 3.93 -1.76
N TYR A 64 -6.45 5.02 -1.76
CA TYR A 64 -7.64 5.09 -2.61
C TYR A 64 -7.30 5.12 -4.09
N GLU A 65 -6.28 5.88 -4.50
CA GLU A 65 -5.84 5.89 -5.89
C GLU A 65 -5.40 4.50 -6.37
N VAL A 66 -4.66 3.77 -5.54
CA VAL A 66 -4.27 2.39 -5.86
C VAL A 66 -5.49 1.47 -5.95
N TRP A 67 -6.43 1.55 -5.00
CA TRP A 67 -7.64 0.75 -5.05
C TRP A 67 -8.50 1.04 -6.29
N LYS A 68 -8.67 2.32 -6.65
CA LYS A 68 -9.37 2.72 -7.89
C LYS A 68 -8.70 2.10 -9.11
N LYS A 69 -7.36 2.21 -9.19
CA LYS A 69 -6.57 1.64 -10.30
C LYS A 69 -6.76 0.13 -10.40
N MET A 70 -6.64 -0.60 -9.29
CA MET A 70 -6.86 -2.05 -9.25
C MET A 70 -8.27 -2.42 -9.71
N LEU A 71 -9.30 -1.67 -9.30
CA LEU A 71 -10.66 -1.91 -9.77
C LEU A 71 -10.81 -1.66 -11.27
N THR A 72 -10.17 -0.63 -11.82
CA THR A 72 -10.17 -0.38 -13.27
C THR A 72 -9.42 -1.44 -14.06
N GLU A 73 -8.41 -2.07 -13.47
CA GLU A 73 -7.67 -3.21 -14.04
C GLU A 73 -8.47 -4.53 -13.91
N GLY A 74 -9.56 -4.53 -13.14
CA GLY A 74 -10.49 -5.66 -13.03
C GLY A 74 -10.24 -6.57 -11.83
N TYR A 75 -9.44 -6.14 -10.86
CA TYR A 75 -9.35 -6.83 -9.56
C TYR A 75 -10.70 -6.74 -8.82
N SER A 76 -11.05 -7.78 -8.07
CA SER A 76 -12.26 -7.77 -7.25
C SER A 76 -12.05 -6.99 -5.95
N ILE A 77 -13.14 -6.49 -5.38
CA ILE A 77 -13.11 -5.80 -4.08
C ILE A 77 -12.59 -6.76 -3.00
N GLU A 78 -12.98 -8.02 -3.08
CA GLU A 78 -12.62 -9.07 -2.16
C GLU A 78 -11.09 -9.32 -2.18
N HIS A 79 -10.49 -9.34 -3.37
CA HIS A 79 -9.04 -9.48 -3.53
C HIS A 79 -8.28 -8.24 -3.03
N ILE A 80 -8.76 -7.03 -3.32
CA ILE A 80 -8.16 -5.79 -2.81
C ILE A 80 -8.21 -5.78 -1.27
N ALA A 81 -9.34 -6.18 -0.70
CA ALA A 81 -9.53 -6.23 0.75
C ALA A 81 -8.55 -7.21 1.41
N GLU A 82 -8.37 -8.39 0.83
CA GLU A 82 -7.40 -9.39 1.28
C GLU A 82 -5.96 -8.85 1.22
N LEU A 83 -5.54 -8.28 0.09
CA LEU A 83 -4.19 -7.74 -0.11
C LEU A 83 -3.82 -6.67 0.93
N TYR A 84 -4.80 -5.86 1.33
CA TYR A 84 -4.62 -4.76 2.26
C TYR A 84 -5.03 -5.08 3.70
N GLY A 85 -5.48 -6.31 3.98
CA GLY A 85 -5.90 -6.73 5.33
C GLY A 85 -7.09 -5.95 5.89
N VAL A 86 -8.02 -5.52 5.02
CA VAL A 86 -9.22 -4.76 5.39
C VAL A 86 -10.48 -5.56 5.05
N LYS A 87 -11.64 -5.11 5.55
CA LYS A 87 -12.91 -5.73 5.17
C LYS A 87 -13.33 -5.25 3.77
N PRO A 88 -13.92 -6.11 2.91
CA PRO A 88 -14.49 -5.69 1.62
C PRO A 88 -15.49 -4.53 1.75
N THR A 89 -16.26 -4.51 2.84
CA THR A 89 -17.21 -3.42 3.15
C THR A 89 -16.49 -2.09 3.38
N SER A 90 -15.29 -2.10 3.97
CA SER A 90 -14.48 -0.89 4.14
C SER A 90 -14.01 -0.35 2.79
N VAL A 91 -13.51 -1.20 1.89
CA VAL A 91 -13.10 -0.79 0.54
C VAL A 91 -14.27 -0.11 -0.19
N ARG A 92 -15.44 -0.77 -0.16
CA ARG A 92 -16.69 -0.25 -0.72
C ARG A 92 -17.07 1.11 -0.13
N TYR A 93 -17.14 1.21 1.20
CA TYR A 93 -17.54 2.42 1.89
C TYR A 93 -16.61 3.59 1.57
N MET A 94 -15.29 3.39 1.64
CA MET A 94 -14.35 4.48 1.38
C MET A 94 -14.41 4.97 -0.07
N LEU A 95 -14.48 4.06 -1.04
CA LEU A 95 -14.51 4.46 -2.45
C LEU A 95 -15.84 5.10 -2.87
N TRP A 96 -16.97 4.64 -2.35
CA TRP A 96 -18.28 5.19 -2.71
C TRP A 96 -18.62 6.47 -1.96
N ASP A 97 -18.44 6.48 -0.63
CA ASP A 97 -18.90 7.59 0.21
C ASP A 97 -17.91 8.76 0.21
N LYS A 98 -16.61 8.46 0.26
CA LYS A 98 -15.57 9.50 0.34
C LYS A 98 -15.08 9.95 -1.03
N GLU A 99 -14.85 9.01 -1.94
CA GLU A 99 -14.23 9.31 -3.23
C GLU A 99 -15.25 9.44 -4.39
N ARG A 100 -16.53 9.18 -4.14
CA ARG A 100 -17.61 9.19 -5.15
C ARG A 100 -17.28 8.37 -6.40
N PHE A 101 -16.52 7.29 -6.22
CA PHE A 101 -16.01 6.47 -7.32
C PHE A 101 -17.11 5.59 -7.92
N SER A 102 -17.25 5.60 -9.25
CA SER A 102 -18.27 4.79 -9.95
C SER A 102 -17.74 3.41 -10.32
N MET A 103 -18.24 2.38 -9.63
CA MET A 103 -17.96 0.98 -9.95
C MET A 103 -18.48 0.56 -11.32
N VAL A 104 -19.57 1.18 -11.79
CA VAL A 104 -20.12 0.91 -13.13
C VAL A 104 -19.13 1.38 -14.19
N ALA A 105 -18.58 2.59 -14.02
CA ALA A 105 -17.57 3.13 -14.93
C ALA A 105 -16.28 2.28 -14.91
N ALA A 106 -15.82 1.90 -13.72
CA ALA A 106 -14.63 1.06 -13.56
C ALA A 106 -14.78 -0.31 -14.25
N LYS A 107 -15.93 -0.98 -14.07
CA LYS A 107 -16.22 -2.25 -14.76
C LYS A 107 -16.28 -2.10 -16.27
N LYS A 108 -16.88 -1.02 -16.78
CA LYS A 108 -16.91 -0.73 -18.22
C LYS A 108 -15.51 -0.56 -18.77
N GLN A 109 -14.63 0.16 -18.06
CA GLN A 109 -13.25 0.36 -18.47
C GLN A 109 -12.43 -0.94 -18.45
N SER A 110 -12.56 -1.75 -17.39
CA SER A 110 -11.91 -3.06 -17.33
C SER A 110 -12.33 -3.98 -18.49
N ALA A 111 -13.63 -3.98 -18.83
CA ALA A 111 -14.14 -4.74 -19.96
C ALA A 111 -13.61 -4.26 -21.33
N LEU A 112 -13.32 -2.97 -21.47
CA LEU A 112 -12.67 -2.42 -22.67
C LEU A 112 -11.21 -2.86 -22.77
N LEU A 113 -10.46 -2.77 -21.67
CA LEU A 113 -9.05 -3.19 -21.62
C LEU A 113 -8.88 -4.67 -22.03
N ARG A 114 -9.74 -5.55 -21.53
CA ARG A 114 -9.72 -6.99 -21.88
C ARG A 114 -10.08 -7.30 -23.34
N ARG A 115 -10.64 -6.35 -24.09
CA ARG A 115 -10.98 -6.52 -25.51
C ARG A 115 -9.91 -5.97 -26.45
N SER A 116 -8.96 -5.21 -25.91
CA SER A 116 -7.82 -4.66 -26.65
C SER A 116 -6.54 -5.50 -26.55
N GLU A 117 -6.58 -6.58 -25.77
CA GLU A 117 -5.56 -7.63 -25.65
C GLU A 117 -5.90 -8.82 -26.54
#